data_AF-A0A162C2R8-F1
#
_entry.id   AF-A0A162C2R8-F1
#
_cell.length_a   1.000
_cell.length_b   1.000
_cell.length_c   1.000
_cell.angle_alpha   90.00
_cell.angle_beta   90.00
_cell.angle_gamma   90.00
#
_symmetry.space_group_name_H-M   'P 1'
#
loop_
_entity.id
_entity.type
_entity.pdbx_description
1 polymer ?
#
loop_
_entity_poly.entity_id
_entity_poly.type
_entity_poly.pdbx_seq_one_letter_code
_entity_poly.pdbx_strand_id
1 'polypeptide(L)'
;MNLPPSFRSSLRCIQLLGIVNSELLKQRRVDVFLRHFLDDLIILHEGVTLNVRGEQRVWFGILLHFCGDIPAANFVGGFKEGVGFANLPCRSCMISRDSLDEIHQESECILREKISHESS
;
A
#
# COMPACT_ATOMS: atom_id res chain seq x y z
N MET A 1 3.61 -1.90 -12.76
CA MET A 1 2.14 -1.99 -12.88
C MET A 1 1.71 -1.42 -14.23
N ASN A 2 1.06 -2.23 -15.08
CA ASN A 2 0.57 -1.79 -16.39
C ASN A 2 -0.94 -1.52 -16.33
N LEU A 3 -1.32 -0.40 -15.71
CA LEU A 3 -2.69 0.11 -15.84
C LEU A 3 -2.89 0.68 -17.25
N PRO A 4 -4.00 0.33 -17.95
CA PRO A 4 -4.31 0.95 -19.24
C PRO A 4 -4.30 2.47 -19.10
N PRO A 5 -3.84 3.23 -20.12
CA PRO A 5 -3.71 4.68 -20.03
C PRO A 5 -4.98 5.41 -19.56
N SER A 6 -6.16 4.89 -19.91
CA SER A 6 -7.47 5.40 -19.50
C SER A 6 -7.73 5.33 -17.99
N PHE A 7 -7.03 4.44 -17.27
CA PHE A 7 -7.14 4.25 -15.82
C PHE A 7 -5.91 4.76 -15.06
N ARG A 8 -4.97 5.42 -15.74
CA ARG A 8 -3.85 6.08 -15.08
C ARG A 8 -4.38 7.32 -14.35
N SER A 9 -3.76 7.62 -13.21
CA SER A 9 -4.14 8.76 -12.38
C SER A 9 -4.13 10.04 -13.20
N SER A 10 -5.30 10.65 -13.36
CA SER A 10 -5.44 12.03 -13.79
C SER A 10 -5.63 12.92 -12.56
N LEU A 11 -5.23 14.19 -12.63
CA LEU A 11 -5.42 15.13 -11.51
C LEU A 11 -6.89 15.19 -11.04
N ARG A 12 -7.85 14.99 -11.95
CA ARG A 12 -9.30 14.98 -11.64
C ARG A 12 -9.73 13.78 -10.79
N CYS A 13 -8.92 12.72 -10.76
CA CYS A 13 -9.20 11.49 -10.03
C CYS A 13 -8.43 11.41 -8.70
N ILE A 14 -7.66 12.44 -8.35
CA ILE A 14 -6.95 12.50 -7.06
C ILE A 14 -7.86 13.18 -6.05
N GLN A 15 -8.22 12.44 -5.01
CA GLN A 15 -9.01 12.95 -3.89
C GLN A 15 -8.11 12.98 -2.65
N LEU A 16 -8.01 14.15 -2.01
CA LEU A 16 -7.22 14.30 -0.79
C LEU A 16 -7.94 13.59 0.36
N LEU A 17 -7.30 12.54 0.91
CA LEU A 17 -7.83 11.81 2.06
C LEU A 17 -7.61 12.57 3.37
N GLY A 18 -6.43 13.17 3.56
CA GLY A 18 -6.11 13.92 4.78
C GLY A 18 -4.67 14.43 4.81
N ILE A 19 -4.38 15.31 5.75
CA ILE A 19 -3.06 15.90 6.01
C ILE A 19 -2.78 15.78 7.51
N VAL A 20 -1.58 15.35 7.86
CA VAL A 20 -1.17 15.13 9.25
C VAL A 20 0.30 15.51 9.45
N ASN A 21 0.64 15.99 10.64
CA ASN A 21 2.02 16.23 11.02
C ASN A 21 2.78 14.90 11.17
N SER A 22 4.02 14.84 10.68
CA SER A 22 4.84 13.61 10.67
C SER A 22 5.13 13.07 12.07
N GLU A 23 5.43 13.94 13.05
CA GLU A 23 5.73 13.54 14.42
C GLU A 23 4.49 12.94 15.09
N LEU A 24 3.34 13.59 14.91
CA LEU A 24 2.08 13.08 15.42
C LEU A 24 1.71 11.73 14.77
N LEU A 25 1.94 11.60 13.46
CA LEU A 25 1.69 10.35 12.74
C LEU A 25 2.59 9.21 13.23
N LYS A 26 3.86 9.48 13.51
CA LYS A 26 4.80 8.50 14.08
C LYS A 26 4.41 8.10 15.50
N GLN A 27 3.95 9.05 16.32
CA GLN A 27 3.50 8.78 17.69
C GLN A 27 2.18 7.99 17.76
N ARG A 28 1.22 8.30 16.88
CA ARG A 28 -0.12 7.69 16.88
C ARG A 28 -0.25 6.49 15.95
N ARG A 29 0.78 6.24 15.12
CA ARG A 29 0.85 5.22 14.07
C ARG A 29 -0.10 5.49 12.90
N VAL A 30 0.27 4.93 11.75
CA VAL A 30 -0.46 5.10 10.49
C VAL A 30 -1.82 4.40 10.48
N ASP A 31 -1.95 3.27 11.18
CA ASP A 31 -3.19 2.48 11.24
C ASP A 31 -4.33 3.23 11.91
N VAL A 32 -4.03 4.09 12.89
CA VAL A 32 -5.02 4.97 13.53
C VAL A 32 -5.47 6.06 12.56
N PHE A 33 -4.53 6.68 11.83
CA PHE A 33 -4.87 7.73 10.86
C PHE A 33 -5.71 7.22 9.69
N LEU A 34 -5.40 6.02 9.18
CA LEU A 34 -6.10 5.41 8.05
C LEU A 34 -7.30 4.56 8.45
N ARG A 35 -7.66 4.50 9.74
CA ARG A 35 -8.67 3.57 10.25
C ARG A 35 -10.00 3.68 9.50
N HIS A 36 -10.56 4.88 9.43
CA HIS A 36 -11.84 5.13 8.77
C HIS A 36 -11.79 4.80 7.27
N PHE A 37 -10.67 5.11 6.60
CA PHE A 37 -10.48 4.77 5.20
C PHE A 37 -10.48 3.24 4.97
N LEU A 38 -9.86 2.48 5.87
CA LEU A 38 -9.86 1.02 5.80
C LEU A 38 -11.25 0.44 6.08
N ASP A 39 -11.97 0.99 7.06
CA ASP A 39 -13.35 0.57 7.37
C ASP A 39 -14.27 0.81 6.15
N ASP A 40 -14.15 1.96 5.48
CA ASP A 40 -14.90 2.27 4.26
C ASP A 40 -14.53 1.34 3.09
N LEU A 41 -13.24 0.98 2.95
CA LEU A 41 -12.81 0.02 1.94
C LEU A 41 -13.38 -1.39 2.17
N ILE A 42 -13.54 -1.81 3.43
CA ILE A 42 -14.17 -3.10 3.76
C ILE A 42 -15.64 -3.09 3.34
N ILE A 43 -16.36 -2.00 3.65
CA ILE A 43 -17.76 -1.82 3.21
C ILE A 43 -17.86 -1.84 1.67
N LEU A 44 -16.97 -1.11 0.99
CA LEU A 44 -16.93 -1.08 -0.47
C LEU A 44 -16.58 -2.44 -1.07
N HIS A 45 -15.77 -3.25 -0.39
CA HIS A 45 -15.42 -4.60 -0.85
C HIS A 45 -16.63 -5.54 -0.79
N GLU A 46 -17.47 -5.43 0.25
CA GLU A 46 -18.72 -6.19 0.37
C GLU A 46 -19.82 -5.70 -0.59
N GLY A 47 -19.71 -4.45 -1.03
CA GLY A 47 -20.61 -3.81 -1.97
C GLY A 47 -21.60 -2.89 -1.28
N VAL A 48 -21.73 -1.67 -1.80
CA VAL A 48 -22.63 -0.64 -1.26
C VAL A 48 -23.67 -0.25 -2.30
N THR A 49 -24.94 -0.18 -1.90
CA THR A 49 -26.00 0.30 -2.79
C THR A 49 -26.02 1.82 -2.79
N LEU A 50 -25.77 2.43 -3.94
CA LEU A 50 -25.80 3.88 -4.13
C LEU A 50 -26.90 4.24 -5.12
N ASN A 51 -27.65 5.29 -4.79
CA ASN A 51 -28.57 5.91 -5.73
C ASN A 51 -27.83 7.01 -6.50
N VAL A 52 -27.59 6.78 -7.78
CA VAL A 52 -26.92 7.73 -8.66
C VAL A 52 -27.89 8.10 -9.77
N ARG A 53 -28.31 9.38 -9.81
CA ARG A 53 -29.24 9.92 -10.82
C ARG A 53 -30.59 9.18 -10.87
N GLY A 54 -31.10 8.72 -9.73
CA GLY A 54 -32.38 8.04 -9.62
C GLY A 54 -32.31 6.52 -9.83
N GLU A 55 -31.14 5.99 -10.18
CA GLU A 55 -30.92 4.55 -10.32
C GLU A 55 -30.16 4.01 -9.11
N GLN A 56 -30.73 3.00 -8.44
CA GLN A 56 -29.98 2.22 -7.45
C GLN A 56 -29.09 1.21 -8.15
N ARG A 57 -27.79 1.26 -7.83
CA ARG A 57 -26.80 0.29 -8.29
C ARG A 57 -25.91 -0.12 -7.13
N VAL A 58 -25.46 -1.37 -7.14
CA VAL A 58 -24.46 -1.85 -6.19
C VAL A 58 -23.07 -1.53 -6.73
N TRP A 59 -22.23 -0.92 -5.89
CA TRP A 59 -20.87 -0.53 -6.22
C TRP A 59 -19.90 -1.30 -5.36
N PHE A 60 -18.84 -1.80 -6.00
CA PHE A 60 -17.74 -2.48 -5.34
C PHE A 60 -16.46 -1.67 -5.48
N GLY A 61 -15.60 -1.71 -4.47
CA GLY A 61 -14.32 -1.02 -4.47
C GLY A 61 -13.23 -1.85 -3.84
N ILE A 62 -12.01 -1.76 -4.40
CA ILE A 62 -10.82 -2.39 -3.86
C ILE A 62 -9.64 -1.42 -3.93
N LEU A 63 -8.73 -1.51 -2.96
CA LEU A 63 -7.45 -0.83 -3.02
C LEU A 63 -6.45 -1.72 -3.77
N LEU A 64 -6.04 -1.27 -4.97
CA LEU A 64 -5.09 -2.02 -5.78
C LEU A 64 -3.64 -1.84 -5.32
N HIS A 65 -3.25 -0.63 -4.92
CA HIS A 65 -1.87 -0.33 -4.57
C HIS A 65 -1.73 0.92 -3.72
N PHE A 66 -0.78 0.88 -2.78
CA PHE A 66 -0.29 2.04 -2.05
C PHE A 66 1.03 2.51 -2.67
N CYS A 67 1.01 3.71 -3.26
CA CYS A 67 2.19 4.35 -3.81
C CYS A 67 2.79 5.34 -2.80
N GLY A 68 4.10 5.25 -2.59
CA GLY A 68 4.89 6.22 -1.85
C GLY A 68 6.36 6.10 -2.24
N ASP A 69 7.17 7.06 -1.81
CA ASP A 69 8.61 6.86 -1.80
C ASP A 69 8.97 5.68 -0.85
N ILE A 70 10.22 5.22 -0.89
CA ILE A 70 10.64 4.04 -0.12
C ILE A 70 10.36 4.21 1.38
N PRO A 71 10.71 5.34 2.04
CA PRO A 71 10.44 5.52 3.46
C PRO A 71 8.95 5.50 3.80
N ALA A 72 8.09 6.21 3.05
CA ALA A 72 6.67 6.25 3.34
C ALA A 72 6.00 4.89 3.09
N ALA A 73 6.34 4.22 1.99
CA ALA A 73 5.79 2.90 1.68
C ALA A 73 6.19 1.85 2.71
N ASN A 74 7.43 1.91 3.21
CA ASN A 74 7.90 1.02 4.27
C ASN A 74 7.20 1.35 5.60
N PHE A 75 7.10 2.62 5.98
CA PHE A 75 6.39 3.07 7.18
C PHE A 75 4.94 2.58 7.21
N VAL A 76 4.20 2.81 6.11
CA VAL A 76 2.80 2.39 5.98
C VAL A 76 2.67 0.87 6.01
N GLY A 77 3.62 0.16 5.41
CA GLY A 77 3.68 -1.30 5.42
C GLY A 77 4.15 -1.91 6.75
N GLY A 78 4.50 -1.11 7.76
CA GLY A 78 5.02 -1.60 9.04
C GLY A 78 6.48 -2.09 9.00
N PHE A 79 7.22 -1.78 7.93
CA PHE A 79 8.63 -2.10 7.78
C PHE A 79 9.53 -0.95 8.29
N LYS A 80 10.83 -1.24 8.45
CA LYS A 80 11.84 -0.23 8.75
C LYS A 80 11.89 0.82 7.62
N GLU A 81 11.67 2.09 7.95
CA GLU A 81 11.65 3.21 6.99
C GLU A 81 12.93 3.23 6.12
N GLY A 82 14.09 3.14 6.76
CA GLY A 82 15.39 3.13 6.09
C GLY A 82 15.86 1.74 5.70
N VAL A 83 16.10 1.53 4.40
CA VAL A 83 16.60 0.25 3.85
C VAL A 83 18.11 0.07 4.01
N GLY A 84 18.86 1.15 4.23
CA GLY A 84 20.33 1.15 4.21
C GLY A 84 21.03 0.33 5.30
N PHE A 85 20.28 -0.20 6.28
CA PHE A 85 20.74 -1.15 7.32
C PHE A 85 19.67 -2.21 7.64
N ALA A 86 18.85 -2.56 6.64
CA ALA A 86 17.87 -3.65 6.77
C ALA A 86 18.49 -4.94 6.26
N ASN A 87 18.30 -6.06 6.98
CA ASN A 87 18.70 -7.38 6.51
C ASN A 87 17.92 -7.79 5.24
N LEU A 88 16.63 -7.43 5.21
CA LEU A 88 15.73 -7.64 4.09
C LEU A 88 15.20 -6.28 3.61
N PRO A 89 15.90 -5.59 2.70
CA PRO A 89 15.58 -4.21 2.32
C PRO A 89 14.32 -4.05 1.46
N CYS A 90 13.83 -5.13 0.83
CA CYS A 90 12.64 -5.08 0.00
C CYS A 90 11.37 -5.45 0.79
N ARG A 91 10.30 -4.67 0.59
CA ARG A 91 8.96 -4.95 1.16
C ARG A 91 8.16 -5.99 0.36
N SER A 92 8.56 -6.29 -0.86
CA SER A 92 7.84 -7.20 -1.77
C SER A 92 8.49 -8.57 -1.90
N CYS A 93 9.79 -8.70 -1.62
CA CYS A 93 10.54 -9.95 -1.73
C CYS A 93 11.46 -10.18 -0.54
N MET A 94 11.97 -11.39 -0.43
CA MET A 94 12.86 -11.89 0.62
C MET A 94 14.35 -11.71 0.28
N ILE A 95 14.68 -10.78 -0.63
CA ILE A 95 16.08 -10.50 -0.96
C ILE A 95 16.83 -10.05 0.28
N SER A 96 17.99 -10.66 0.52
CA SER A 96 18.90 -10.26 1.59
C SER A 96 19.77 -9.11 1.13
N ARG A 97 20.29 -8.33 2.08
CA ARG A 97 21.26 -7.28 1.77
C ARG A 97 22.49 -7.85 1.06
N ASP A 98 22.98 -8.99 1.51
CA ASP A 98 24.22 -9.59 1.00
C ASP A 98 24.06 -10.08 -0.44
N SER A 99 22.82 -10.39 -0.87
CA SER A 99 22.49 -10.85 -2.22
C SER A 99 22.09 -9.73 -3.18
N LEU A 100 22.09 -8.45 -2.75
CA LEU A 100 21.65 -7.33 -3.59
C LEU A 100 22.50 -7.15 -4.85
N ASP A 101 23.80 -7.42 -4.75
CA ASP A 101 24.74 -7.23 -5.87
C ASP A 101 24.67 -8.39 -6.88
N GLU A 102 24.06 -9.51 -6.51
CA GLU A 102 24.00 -10.74 -7.32
C GLU A 102 22.68 -10.87 -8.09
N ILE A 103 21.62 -10.21 -7.63
CA ILE A 103 20.28 -10.31 -8.21
C ILE A 103 20.01 -9.12 -9.12
N HIS A 104 19.67 -9.40 -10.38
CA HIS A 104 19.44 -8.36 -11.39
C HIS A 104 18.03 -8.40 -11.98
N GLN A 105 17.28 -9.48 -11.76
CA GLN A 105 15.92 -9.67 -12.26
C GLN A 105 14.95 -10.03 -11.13
N GLU A 106 13.71 -9.56 -11.27
CA GLU A 106 12.63 -9.89 -10.32
C GLU A 106 12.35 -11.40 -10.27
N SER A 107 12.53 -12.13 -11.37
CA SER A 107 12.35 -13.59 -11.42
C SER A 107 13.33 -14.37 -10.55
N GLU A 108 14.42 -13.75 -10.12
CA GLU A 108 15.42 -14.33 -9.21
C GLU A 108 15.08 -14.06 -7.73
N CYS A 109 14.07 -13.22 -7.48
CA CYS A 109 13.61 -12.90 -6.14
C CYS A 109 12.50 -13.87 -5.67
N ILE A 110 12.64 -14.36 -4.44
CA ILE A 110 11.55 -15.05 -3.75
C ILE A 110 10.60 -13.97 -3.20
N LEU A 111 9.35 -13.95 -3.67
CA LEU A 111 8.35 -12.99 -3.20
C LEU A 111 7.99 -13.23 -1.73
N ARG A 112 7.66 -12.15 -1.01
CA ARG A 112 7.20 -12.24 0.37
C ARG A 112 5.79 -12.81 0.40
N GLU A 113 5.60 -13.82 1.23
CA GLU A 113 4.29 -14.37 1.55
C GLU A 113 3.88 -13.95 2.95
N LYS A 114 2.58 -13.96 3.23
CA LYS A 114 2.03 -13.53 4.53
C LYS A 114 2.58 -14.37 5.70
N ILE A 115 2.96 -15.62 5.43
CA ILE A 115 3.42 -16.62 6.42
C ILE A 115 4.91 -16.47 6.73
N SER A 116 5.73 -16.00 5.78
CA SER A 116 7.19 -15.88 5.95
C SER A 116 7.61 -14.66 6.79
N HIS A 117 6.67 -13.84 7.26
CA HIS A 117 6.93 -12.69 8.11
C HIS A 117 7.02 -13.03 9.61
N GLU A 118 6.44 -14.14 10.09
CA GLU A 118 6.39 -14.45 11.53
C GLU A 118 7.62 -15.21 12.06
N SER A 119 8.51 -15.66 11.18
CA SER A 119 9.65 -16.53 11.54
C SER A 119 11.01 -15.84 11.55
N SER A 120 11.06 -14.50 11.43
CA SER A 120 12.28 -13.70 11.28
C SER A 120 12.53 -12.79 12.49
#